data_AF-A0A9X0A7D2-F1
#
_entry.id   AF-A0A9X0A7D2-F1
#
_cell.length_a   1.000
_cell.length_b   1.000
_cell.length_c   1.000
_cell.angle_alpha   90.00
_cell.angle_beta   90.00
_cell.angle_gamma   90.00
#
_symmetry.space_group_name_H-M   'P 1'
#
loop_
_entity.id
_entity.type
_entity.pdbx_description
1 polymer ?
#
loop_
_entity_poly.entity_id
_entity_poly.type
_entity_poly.pdbx_seq_one_letter_code
_entity_poly.pdbx_strand_id
1 'polypeptide(L)'
;MMQGLDIVDKFIKERFTKLNNANMHGLQSMHRPLVRVSSAASSVTCPVGKVVIIALGNSSELERTSCVDCRAGSYYNRDSQTCETCQEGSFQNRTGQLSCEPCPAGKWSVGGHAKNFTECIVSSNEQFETEIAWDECEPASNH
;
A
#
# COMPACT_ATOMS: atom_id res chain seq x y z
N MET A 1 -8.14 -13.04 48.07
CA MET A 1 -6.74 -13.50 48.22
C MET A 1 -6.23 -13.89 46.84
N MET A 2 -5.48 -12.99 46.20
CA MET A 2 -5.01 -13.09 44.82
C MET A 2 -3.58 -13.63 44.82
N GLN A 3 -3.33 -14.80 44.21
CA GLN A 3 -1.98 -15.34 43.97
C GLN A 3 -1.90 -16.02 42.60
N GLY A 4 -2.27 -15.28 41.54
CA GLY A 4 -2.18 -15.75 40.14
C GLY A 4 -1.33 -14.88 39.21
N LEU A 5 -0.85 -13.72 39.68
CA LEU A 5 -0.16 -12.73 38.84
C LEU A 5 1.38 -12.72 38.96
N ASP A 6 1.97 -13.55 39.85
CA ASP A 6 3.41 -13.47 40.17
C ASP A 6 4.34 -14.41 39.36
N ILE A 7 3.81 -15.31 38.52
CA ILE A 7 4.68 -16.24 37.75
C ILE A 7 5.07 -15.63 36.39
N VAL A 8 4.18 -14.85 35.77
CA VAL A 8 4.44 -14.26 34.45
C VAL A 8 5.45 -13.11 34.54
N ASP A 9 5.42 -12.32 35.61
CA ASP A 9 6.33 -11.16 35.78
C ASP A 9 7.78 -11.56 36.09
N LYS A 10 8.00 -12.75 36.69
CA LYS A 10 9.33 -13.29 36.95
C LYS A 10 10.02 -13.78 35.67
N PHE A 11 9.25 -14.37 34.74
CA PHE A 11 9.77 -14.79 33.44
C PHE A 11 10.15 -13.61 32.52
N ILE A 12 9.46 -12.48 32.65
CA ILE A 12 9.78 -11.29 31.85
C ILE A 12 11.06 -10.61 32.36
N LYS A 13 11.25 -10.47 33.68
CA LYS A 13 12.43 -9.78 34.24
C LYS A 13 13.78 -10.48 34.02
N GLU A 14 13.82 -11.81 33.92
CA GLU A 14 15.07 -12.55 33.68
C GLU A 14 15.55 -12.53 32.21
N ARG A 15 14.67 -12.22 31.25
CA ARG A 15 15.05 -12.09 29.83
C ARG A 15 15.51 -10.69 29.43
N PHE A 16 15.13 -9.65 30.16
CA PHE A 16 15.48 -8.26 29.82
C PHE A 16 16.81 -7.76 30.40
N THR A 17 17.39 -8.44 31.39
CA THR A 17 18.65 -8.02 32.03
C THR A 17 19.93 -8.39 31.27
N LYS A 18 19.83 -9.03 30.10
CA LYS A 18 20.98 -9.32 29.21
C LYS A 18 21.18 -8.34 28.04
N LEU A 19 20.42 -7.25 27.95
CA LEU A 19 20.55 -6.29 26.84
C LEU A 19 21.20 -4.94 27.21
N ASN A 20 21.57 -4.71 28.48
CA ASN A 20 22.04 -3.39 28.91
C ASN A 20 23.49 -3.39 29.41
N ASN A 21 24.38 -4.17 28.78
CA ASN A 21 25.81 -3.99 29.03
C ASN A 21 26.69 -4.48 27.88
N ALA A 22 26.76 -3.67 26.81
CA ALA A 22 27.86 -3.73 25.86
C ALA A 22 28.37 -2.30 25.66
N ASN A 23 29.50 -2.04 26.32
CA ASN A 23 30.29 -0.83 26.25
C ASN A 23 30.54 -0.41 24.79
N MET A 24 30.27 0.86 24.51
CA MET A 24 30.61 1.54 23.27
C MET A 24 32.12 1.78 23.19
N HIS A 25 32.81 1.13 22.24
CA HIS A 25 34.03 1.68 21.64
C HIS A 25 34.10 1.31 20.15
N GLY A 26 33.95 2.34 19.30
CA GLY A 26 34.52 2.40 17.96
C GLY A 26 33.80 1.62 16.85
N LEU A 27 33.09 2.34 15.98
CA LEU A 27 33.27 2.33 14.53
C LEU A 27 32.34 3.38 13.90
N GLN A 28 32.94 4.46 13.43
CA GLN A 28 32.28 5.53 12.69
C GLN A 28 31.84 5.03 11.30
N SER A 29 30.65 5.47 10.87
CA SER A 29 30.23 5.72 9.48
C SER A 29 30.25 4.55 8.48
N MET A 30 29.11 3.85 8.32
CA MET A 30 28.70 3.23 7.04
C MET A 30 27.17 3.18 6.98
N HIS A 31 26.57 3.95 6.07
CA HIS A 31 25.21 3.71 5.61
C HIS A 31 25.18 2.39 4.83
N ARG A 32 24.61 1.32 5.39
CA ARG A 32 24.23 0.13 4.62
C ARG A 32 23.23 -0.73 5.40
N PRO A 33 21.95 -0.83 5.00
CA PRO A 33 21.06 -1.85 5.57
C PRO A 33 21.47 -3.22 5.00
N LEU A 34 22.02 -4.07 5.85
CA LEU A 34 22.27 -5.48 5.53
C LEU A 34 21.09 -6.32 6.04
N VAL A 35 20.19 -6.73 5.15
CA VAL A 35 19.36 -7.92 5.40
C VAL A 35 20.26 -9.12 5.13
N ARG A 36 20.52 -9.94 6.16
CA ARG A 36 21.20 -11.23 6.02
C ARG A 36 20.17 -12.32 5.78
N VAL A 37 20.24 -12.99 4.63
CA VAL A 37 19.73 -14.36 4.48
C VAL A 37 20.90 -15.24 4.03
N SER A 38 21.10 -16.32 4.78
CA SER A 38 22.10 -17.36 4.60
C SER A 38 21.98 -18.00 3.21
N SER A 39 23.12 -18.25 2.56
CA SER A 39 23.32 -19.18 1.43
C SER A 39 22.27 -19.15 0.31
N ALA A 40 22.60 -18.42 -0.76
CA ALA A 40 21.90 -18.36 -2.05
C ALA A 40 20.53 -17.63 -2.09
N ALA A 41 20.34 -16.59 -1.28
CA ALA A 41 19.23 -15.65 -1.48
C ALA A 41 19.49 -14.79 -2.72
N SER A 42 18.78 -15.08 -3.80
CA SER A 42 18.73 -14.26 -5.01
C SER A 42 18.30 -12.85 -4.64
N SER A 43 19.23 -11.90 -4.54
CA SER A 43 18.90 -10.49 -4.37
C SER A 43 18.33 -9.96 -5.69
N VAL A 44 17.06 -10.25 -5.94
CA VAL A 44 16.38 -9.82 -7.16
C VAL A 44 16.10 -8.33 -7.04
N THR A 45 16.81 -7.54 -7.84
CA THR A 45 16.54 -6.12 -8.02
C THR A 45 15.71 -5.95 -9.29
N CYS A 46 14.56 -5.29 -9.17
CA CYS A 46 13.73 -4.98 -10.33
C CYS A 46 14.14 -3.63 -10.95
N PRO A 47 13.98 -3.47 -12.28
CA PRO A 47 14.08 -2.16 -12.91
C PRO A 47 13.07 -1.17 -12.32
N VAL A 48 13.38 0.13 -12.44
CA VAL A 48 12.49 1.21 -12.04
C VAL A 48 11.11 1.05 -12.68
N GLY A 49 10.04 1.25 -11.88
CA GLY A 49 8.66 1.03 -12.31
C GLY A 49 8.12 -0.36 -11.98
N LYS A 50 8.99 -1.29 -11.52
CA LYS A 50 8.61 -2.64 -11.12
C LYS A 50 8.97 -2.92 -9.66
N VAL A 51 8.18 -3.77 -9.02
CA VAL A 51 8.40 -4.27 -7.66
C VAL A 51 8.55 -5.78 -7.66
N VAL A 52 9.29 -6.28 -6.67
CA VAL A 52 9.50 -7.70 -6.45
C VAL A 52 8.26 -8.32 -5.81
N ILE A 53 7.77 -9.43 -6.37
CA ILE A 53 6.78 -10.30 -5.72
C ILE A 53 7.32 -11.73 -5.59
N ILE A 54 6.93 -12.40 -4.49
CA ILE A 54 7.22 -13.80 -4.26
C ILE A 54 6.02 -14.61 -4.76
N ALA A 55 6.21 -15.34 -5.86
CA ALA A 55 5.21 -16.28 -6.33
C ALA A 55 5.44 -17.65 -5.70
N LEU A 56 4.42 -18.17 -4.99
CA LEU A 56 4.42 -19.53 -4.48
C LEU A 56 4.19 -20.50 -5.64
N GLY A 57 5.24 -21.19 -6.08
CA GLY A 57 5.14 -22.24 -7.09
C GLY A 57 4.51 -23.51 -6.52
N ASN A 58 3.72 -24.24 -7.32
CA ASN A 58 3.04 -25.47 -6.92
C ASN A 58 3.93 -26.74 -7.03
N SER A 59 5.25 -26.55 -7.10
CA SER A 59 6.23 -27.63 -7.21
C SER A 59 7.43 -27.30 -6.33
N SER A 60 7.52 -28.01 -5.18
CA SER A 60 8.72 -28.16 -4.35
C SER A 60 9.62 -26.94 -4.24
N GLU A 61 9.34 -26.08 -3.26
CA GLU A 61 10.31 -25.23 -2.54
C GLU A 61 11.14 -24.25 -3.38
N LEU A 62 10.64 -23.80 -4.53
CA LEU A 62 11.21 -22.67 -5.26
C LEU A 62 10.23 -21.51 -5.24
N GLU A 63 10.42 -20.62 -4.28
CA GLU A 63 9.89 -19.25 -4.34
C GLU A 63 10.45 -18.59 -5.59
N ARG A 64 9.59 -18.39 -6.61
CA ARG A 64 10.01 -17.67 -7.82
C ARG A 64 9.81 -16.20 -7.57
N THR A 65 10.91 -15.46 -7.49
CA THR A 65 10.85 -14.00 -7.45
C THR A 65 10.56 -13.46 -8.86
N SER A 66 9.55 -12.61 -8.99
CA SER A 66 9.18 -11.98 -10.26
C SER A 66 9.06 -10.47 -10.12
N CYS A 67 9.35 -9.75 -11.19
CA CYS A 67 9.20 -8.29 -11.25
C CYS A 67 7.88 -7.93 -11.92
N VAL A 68 7.00 -7.27 -11.18
CA VAL A 68 5.69 -6.83 -11.68
C VAL A 68 5.61 -5.31 -11.72
N ASP A 69 4.93 -4.78 -12.74
CA ASP A 69 4.69 -3.34 -12.85
C ASP A 69 3.73 -2.86 -11.76
N CYS A 70 3.93 -1.63 -11.29
CA CYS A 70 2.89 -0.96 -10.52
C CYS A 70 1.61 -0.85 -11.33
N ARG A 71 0.49 -1.30 -10.75
CA ARG A 71 -0.82 -1.30 -11.42
C ARG A 71 -1.33 0.13 -11.63
N ALA A 72 -2.27 0.30 -12.56
CA ALA A 72 -3.03 1.53 -12.70
C ALA A 72 -3.69 1.94 -11.36
N GLY A 73 -3.74 3.24 -11.10
CA GLY A 73 -4.10 3.83 -9.81
C GLY A 73 -2.95 3.85 -8.78
N SER A 74 -1.75 3.43 -9.19
CA SER A 74 -0.54 3.45 -8.36
C SER A 74 0.69 3.86 -9.17
N TYR A 75 1.72 4.34 -8.47
CA TYR A 75 2.99 4.73 -9.05
C TYR A 75 4.15 4.11 -8.26
N TYR A 76 5.29 3.92 -8.91
CA TYR A 76 6.50 3.46 -8.26
C TYR A 76 7.20 4.63 -7.56
N ASN A 77 7.27 4.59 -6.24
CA ASN A 77 8.03 5.53 -5.45
C ASN A 77 9.49 5.05 -5.33
N ARG A 78 10.44 5.89 -5.76
CA ARG A 78 11.88 5.57 -5.77
C ARG A 78 12.49 5.53 -4.37
N ASP A 79 11.93 6.29 -3.43
CA ASP A 79 12.42 6.40 -2.06
C ASP A 79 12.00 5.16 -1.26
N SER A 80 10.73 4.76 -1.38
CA SER A 80 10.22 3.56 -0.72
C SER A 80 10.51 2.27 -1.50
N GLN A 81 10.85 2.37 -2.79
CA GLN A 81 10.98 1.24 -3.73
C GLN A 81 9.72 0.37 -3.81
N THR A 82 8.54 0.97 -3.56
CA THR A 82 7.26 0.28 -3.58
C THR A 82 6.25 0.96 -4.50
N CYS A 83 5.17 0.26 -4.83
CA CYS A 83 4.04 0.84 -5.53
C CYS A 83 3.12 1.54 -4.54
N GLU A 84 3.04 2.85 -4.62
CA GLU A 84 2.16 3.67 -3.80
C GLU A 84 0.91 4.06 -4.57
N THR A 85 -0.22 4.14 -3.89
CA THR A 85 -1.48 4.57 -4.51
C THR A 85 -1.44 6.06 -4.82
N CYS A 86 -2.07 6.44 -5.94
CA CYS A 86 -2.26 7.84 -6.27
C CYS A 86 -3.05 8.53 -5.18
N GLN A 87 -2.63 9.72 -4.73
CA GLN A 87 -3.40 10.48 -3.76
C GLN A 87 -4.69 11.01 -4.39
N GLU A 88 -5.63 11.44 -3.55
CA GLU A 88 -6.82 12.16 -4.01
C GLU A 88 -6.46 13.36 -4.90
N GLY A 89 -7.34 13.67 -5.85
CA GLY A 89 -7.06 14.67 -6.88
C GLY A 89 -6.07 14.23 -7.97
N SER A 90 -5.61 12.98 -7.95
CA SER A 90 -4.74 12.41 -8.98
C SER A 90 -5.21 11.02 -9.45
N PHE A 91 -4.76 10.62 -10.63
CA PHE A 91 -5.06 9.33 -11.25
C PHE A 91 -3.84 8.76 -11.97
N GLN A 92 -3.88 7.47 -12.32
CA GLN A 92 -2.86 6.86 -13.17
C GLN A 92 -3.44 5.72 -14.01
N ASN A 93 -3.47 5.89 -15.33
CA ASN A 93 -4.09 4.92 -16.26
C ASN A 93 -3.14 3.89 -16.85
N ARG A 94 -1.83 4.09 -16.71
CA ARG A 94 -0.79 3.19 -17.20
C ARG A 94 -0.13 2.45 -16.05
N THR A 95 0.36 1.26 -16.35
CA THR A 95 1.19 0.51 -15.42
C THR A 95 2.63 1.03 -15.43
N GLY A 96 3.37 0.74 -14.35
CA GLY A 96 4.80 1.01 -14.22
C GLY A 96 5.17 2.50 -14.19
N GLN A 97 4.21 3.40 -13.95
CA GLN A 97 4.47 4.83 -13.91
C GLN A 97 5.17 5.24 -12.62
N LEU A 98 5.90 6.36 -12.68
CA LEU A 98 6.70 6.89 -11.57
C LEU A 98 6.04 8.06 -10.84
N SER A 99 4.87 8.47 -11.31
CA SER A 99 4.06 9.53 -10.73
C SER A 99 2.61 9.35 -11.14
N CYS A 100 1.71 9.98 -10.40
CA CYS A 100 0.31 10.10 -10.77
C CYS A 100 0.07 11.41 -11.54
N GLU A 101 -0.87 11.38 -12.46
CA GLU A 101 -1.31 12.54 -13.22
C GLU A 101 -2.40 13.29 -12.42
N PRO A 102 -2.35 14.63 -12.34
CA PRO A 102 -3.40 15.38 -11.66
C PRO A 102 -4.72 15.23 -12.42
N CYS A 103 -5.83 15.19 -11.68
CA CYS A 103 -7.15 15.25 -12.27
C CYS A 103 -7.33 16.53 -13.10
N PRO A 104 -8.13 16.49 -14.20
CA PRO A 104 -8.43 17.68 -14.98
C PRO A 104 -9.03 18.80 -14.13
N ALA A 105 -8.86 20.05 -14.57
CA ALA A 105 -9.34 21.22 -13.84
C ALA A 105 -10.83 21.10 -13.45
N GLY A 106 -11.15 21.42 -12.20
CA GLY A 106 -12.50 21.32 -11.65
C GLY A 106 -12.94 19.90 -11.27
N LYS A 107 -12.06 18.90 -11.40
CA LYS A 107 -12.33 17.52 -11.02
C LYS A 107 -11.33 17.01 -9.97
N TRP A 108 -11.76 16.02 -9.21
CA TRP A 108 -11.05 15.44 -8.08
C TRP A 108 -11.37 13.95 -7.96
N SER A 109 -10.37 13.12 -7.72
CA SER A 109 -10.58 11.71 -7.41
C SER A 109 -10.76 11.52 -5.90
N VAL A 110 -11.84 10.85 -5.50
CA VAL A 110 -12.11 10.54 -4.09
C VAL A 110 -11.51 9.18 -3.74
N GLY A 111 -10.83 9.09 -2.60
CA GLY A 111 -10.30 7.83 -2.06
C GLY A 111 -8.90 7.41 -2.56
N GLY A 112 -8.28 8.18 -3.47
CA GLY A 112 -6.85 8.02 -3.78
C GLY A 112 -6.46 6.67 -4.38
N HIS A 113 -6.96 6.36 -5.58
CA HIS A 113 -6.55 5.19 -6.39
C HIS A 113 -7.15 5.25 -7.81
N ALA A 114 -7.52 6.43 -8.29
CA ALA A 114 -8.20 6.58 -9.57
C ALA A 114 -7.33 6.02 -10.71
N LYS A 115 -7.92 5.14 -11.52
CA LYS A 115 -7.23 4.50 -12.64
C LYS A 115 -7.43 5.28 -13.92
N ASN A 116 -8.45 6.13 -14.01
CA ASN A 116 -8.73 6.89 -15.21
C ASN A 116 -9.20 8.30 -14.84
N PHE A 117 -9.02 9.25 -15.76
CA PHE A 117 -9.53 10.62 -15.60
C PHE A 117 -11.06 10.66 -15.47
N THR A 118 -11.77 9.63 -15.96
CA THR A 118 -13.22 9.50 -15.79
C THR A 118 -13.63 9.25 -14.35
N GLU A 119 -12.73 8.77 -13.50
CA GLU A 119 -12.94 8.60 -12.05
C GLU A 119 -12.66 9.90 -11.27
N CYS A 120 -12.20 10.96 -11.95
CA CYS A 120 -12.16 12.30 -11.39
C CYS A 120 -13.56 12.93 -11.49
N ILE A 121 -14.21 13.13 -10.35
CA ILE A 121 -15.54 13.73 -10.23
C ILE A 121 -15.44 15.22 -9.89
N VAL A 122 -16.46 16.02 -10.17
CA VAL A 122 -16.47 17.42 -9.73
C VAL A 122 -16.51 17.49 -8.19
N SER A 123 -15.63 18.28 -7.59
CA SER A 123 -15.50 18.40 -6.13
C SER A 123 -16.50 19.37 -5.49
N SER A 124 -17.58 19.73 -6.19
CA SER A 124 -18.63 20.60 -5.68
C SER A 124 -19.71 19.77 -4.99
N ASN A 125 -20.17 20.24 -3.84
CA ASN A 125 -21.34 19.78 -3.10
C ASN A 125 -22.64 19.92 -3.92
N GLU A 126 -22.75 19.23 -5.05
CA GLU A 126 -23.96 19.09 -5.85
C GLU A 126 -24.07 17.65 -6.36
N GLN A 127 -23.84 16.69 -5.45
CA GLN A 127 -24.24 15.32 -5.72
C GLN A 127 -25.71 15.17 -5.28
N PHE A 128 -26.57 15.01 -6.29
CA PHE A 128 -27.92 14.43 -6.23
C PHE A 128 -29.14 15.33 -5.94
N GLU A 129 -29.54 16.16 -6.91
CA GLU A 129 -30.96 16.55 -7.09
C GLU A 129 -31.23 16.65 -8.61
N THR A 130 -31.14 15.55 -9.37
CA THR A 130 -31.90 15.34 -10.61
C THR A 130 -31.62 13.93 -11.12
N GLU A 131 -32.54 13.00 -10.81
CA GLU A 131 -33.00 11.89 -11.67
C GLU A 131 -33.63 10.80 -10.81
N ILE A 132 -34.68 11.16 -10.06
CA ILE A 132 -35.91 10.39 -10.10
C ILE A 132 -37.06 11.40 -10.12
N ALA A 133 -37.38 11.89 -11.31
CA ALA A 133 -38.78 12.22 -11.57
C ALA A 133 -39.51 10.87 -11.51
N TRP A 134 -40.08 10.54 -10.35
CA TRP A 134 -41.25 9.69 -10.36
C TRP A 134 -42.31 10.54 -11.05
N ASP A 135 -42.35 10.50 -12.39
CA ASP A 135 -43.58 10.80 -13.11
C ASP A 135 -44.66 10.06 -12.34
N GLU A 136 -45.58 10.85 -11.77
CA GLU A 136 -46.78 10.35 -11.14
C GLU A 136 -47.40 9.33 -12.09
N CYS A 137 -47.31 8.04 -11.74
CA CYS A 137 -48.24 7.06 -12.25
C CYS A 137 -49.61 7.44 -11.69
N GLU A 138 -50.27 8.42 -12.30
CA GLU A 138 -51.72 8.54 -12.20
C GLU A 138 -52.31 7.34 -12.94
N PRO A 139 -52.98 6.37 -12.26
CA PRO A 139 -53.83 5.45 -12.98
C PRO A 139 -55.02 6.24 -13.52
N ALA A 140 -55.15 6.23 -14.85
CA ALA A 140 -56.30 6.75 -15.57
C ALA A 140 -57.62 6.30 -14.91
N SER A 141 -58.45 7.27 -14.56
CA SER A 141 -59.85 7.07 -14.20
C SER A 141 -60.59 6.44 -15.37
N ASN A 142 -60.99 5.17 -15.23
CA ASN A 142 -61.90 4.52 -16.17
C ASN A 142 -63.32 5.06 -15.96
N HIS A 143 -63.88 5.59 -17.03
CA HIS A 143 -65.26 6.04 -17.17
C HIS A 143 -66.11 4.96 -17.86
#